data_AF-A0A662UL52-F1
#
_entry.id   AF-A0A662UL52-F1
#
_cell.length_a   1.000
_cell.length_b   1.000
_cell.length_c   1.000
_cell.angle_alpha   90.00
_cell.angle_beta   90.00
_cell.angle_gamma   90.00
#
_symmetry.space_group_name_H-M   'P 1'
#
loop_
_entity.id
_entity.type
_entity.pdbx_description
1 polymer ?
#
loop_
_entity_poly.entity_id
_entity_poly.type
_entity_poly.pdbx_seq_one_letter_code
_entity_poly.pdbx_strand_id
1 'polypeptide(L)'
;MRKWGYRVRLYWCANCNVPLRQKYCSRCGGKGRELSIVEPGDIRPAFNGDIGIIKEALLTEFGTDILLKELNIAPEATFLNKVPHYDDMKNVVVGGIIVGRFFFDPKIMKWRWRLNAYSAKAAIDYGLVKVFRRDRVKPLEVLGDSDREGEQAVVTDSKGRIIALAIAKKGKFRVQTLLNDPGGIEQLKRKASFDDIIKCNDDYFRSLISRSIQHLALFSDKVKLPVVCSFSGGKDSLVALHLALQAGLEPTILFNDTGLE
;
A
#
# COMPACT_ATOMS: atom_id res chain seq x y z
N MET A 1 11.65 16.49 5.50
CA MET A 1 10.19 16.23 5.37
C MET A 1 9.53 16.61 6.69
N ARG A 2 8.51 17.49 6.67
CA ARG A 2 7.66 17.69 7.85
C ARG A 2 7.05 16.33 8.22
N LYS A 3 7.25 15.89 9.46
CA LYS A 3 6.58 14.69 9.97
C LYS A 3 5.08 14.96 10.00
N TRP A 4 4.28 14.02 9.53
CA TRP A 4 2.84 14.12 9.69
C TRP A 4 2.50 14.15 11.18
N GLY A 5 1.58 15.02 11.59
CA GLY A 5 1.15 15.10 13.00
C GLY A 5 0.43 13.84 13.50
N TYR A 6 0.07 12.94 12.57
CA TYR A 6 -0.63 11.70 12.84
C TYR A 6 0.02 10.55 12.05
N ARG A 7 0.29 9.44 12.74
CA ARG A 7 0.86 8.21 12.15
C ARG A 7 0.05 7.01 12.60
N VAL A 8 -0.56 6.32 11.65
CA VAL A 8 -1.17 5.02 11.89
C VAL A 8 -0.07 3.97 11.91
N ARG A 9 0.03 3.21 13.00
CA ARG A 9 0.88 2.01 13.05
C ARG A 9 0.06 0.83 12.59
N LEU A 10 0.49 0.22 11.50
CA LEU A 10 -0.12 -0.99 10.96
C LEU A 10 0.84 -2.17 11.11
N TYR A 11 0.26 -3.34 11.28
CA TYR A 11 1.00 -4.59 11.40
C TYR A 11 0.48 -5.58 10.35
N TRP A 12 1.19 -6.69 10.19
CA TRP A 12 0.78 -7.79 9.32
C TRP A 12 0.83 -9.11 10.08
N CYS A 13 -0.28 -9.83 10.08
CA CYS A 13 -0.35 -11.17 10.65
C CYS A 13 0.22 -12.16 9.63
N ALA A 14 1.38 -12.76 9.90
CA ALA A 14 1.96 -13.77 9.02
C ALA A 14 1.08 -15.03 8.92
N ASN A 15 0.46 -15.44 10.03
CA ASN A 15 -0.36 -16.66 10.09
C ASN A 15 -1.64 -16.53 9.25
N CYS A 16 -2.35 -15.41 9.41
CA CYS A 16 -3.62 -15.17 8.71
C CYS A 16 -3.46 -14.44 7.37
N ASN A 17 -2.25 -13.95 7.07
CA ASN A 17 -1.92 -13.13 5.90
C ASN A 17 -2.82 -11.90 5.69
N VAL A 18 -3.05 -11.13 6.77
CA VAL A 18 -3.90 -9.93 6.74
C VAL A 18 -3.23 -8.75 7.44
N PRO A 19 -3.56 -7.51 7.07
CA PRO A 19 -3.17 -6.34 7.84
C PRO A 19 -3.90 -6.28 9.18
N LEU A 20 -3.22 -5.73 10.19
CA LEU A 20 -3.75 -5.53 11.54
C LEU A 20 -3.64 -4.07 11.97
N ARG A 21 -4.64 -3.59 12.70
CA ARG A 21 -4.68 -2.30 13.40
C ARG A 21 -4.02 -2.35 14.77
N GLN A 22 -3.80 -3.55 15.29
CA GLN A 22 -3.16 -3.81 16.60
C GLN A 22 -2.00 -4.78 16.44
N LYS A 23 -1.15 -4.87 17.49
CA LYS A 23 0.05 -5.72 17.49
C LYS A 23 -0.25 -7.21 17.43
N TYR A 24 -1.42 -7.65 17.90
CA TYR A 24 -1.79 -9.06 17.97
C TYR A 24 -3.06 -9.30 17.15
N CYS A 25 -3.12 -10.45 16.49
CA CYS A 25 -4.28 -10.88 15.71
C CYS A 25 -5.40 -11.37 16.64
N SER A 26 -6.58 -10.77 16.55
CA SER A 26 -7.76 -11.15 17.37
C SER A 26 -8.20 -12.60 17.10
N ARG A 27 -7.93 -13.13 15.90
CA ARG A 27 -8.34 -14.48 15.50
C ARG A 27 -7.36 -15.57 15.92
N CYS A 28 -6.06 -15.38 15.68
CA CYS A 28 -5.06 -16.44 15.87
C CYS A 28 -4.08 -16.16 17.01
N GLY A 29 -4.20 -15.03 17.71
CA GLY A 29 -3.29 -14.60 18.78
C GLY A 29 -1.87 -14.23 18.34
N GLY A 30 -1.54 -14.43 17.05
CA GLY A 30 -0.20 -14.21 16.52
C GLY A 30 0.22 -12.75 16.59
N LYS A 31 1.49 -12.50 16.92
CA LYS A 31 2.09 -11.16 16.91
C LYS A 31 2.35 -10.71 15.47
N GLY A 32 1.77 -9.58 15.09
CA GLY A 32 1.95 -8.97 13.78
C GLY A 32 3.32 -8.30 13.64
N ARG A 33 3.89 -8.38 12.43
CA ARG A 33 5.09 -7.62 12.05
C ARG A 33 4.69 -6.19 11.69
N GLU A 34 5.37 -5.19 12.23
CA GLU A 34 5.11 -3.79 11.86
C GLU A 34 5.38 -3.54 10.37
N LEU A 35 4.46 -2.84 9.70
CA LEU A 35 4.59 -2.50 8.30
C LEU A 35 5.42 -1.23 8.12
N SER A 36 6.51 -1.33 7.35
CA SER A 36 7.26 -0.16 6.86
C SER A 36 6.57 0.45 5.63
N ILE A 37 5.48 1.18 5.87
CA ILE A 37 4.72 1.92 4.84
C ILE A 37 4.94 3.43 4.97
N VAL A 38 4.59 4.17 3.92
CA VAL A 38 4.74 5.63 3.90
C VAL A 38 3.68 6.28 4.77
N GLU A 39 4.11 7.22 5.62
CA GLU A 39 3.23 8.00 6.50
C GLU A 39 2.23 8.83 5.67
N PRO A 40 0.95 8.93 6.09
CA PRO A 40 0.41 8.63 7.42
C PRO A 40 0.08 7.14 7.70
N GLY A 41 0.43 6.23 6.79
CA GLY A 41 0.18 4.80 6.96
C GLY A 41 -1.21 4.37 6.50
N ASP A 42 -1.77 5.08 5.52
CA ASP A 42 -3.05 4.77 4.93
C ASP A 42 -2.90 3.65 3.89
N ILE A 43 -3.50 2.49 4.18
CA ILE A 43 -3.56 1.35 3.26
C ILE A 43 -5.01 1.07 2.92
N ARG A 44 -5.25 0.66 1.66
CA ARG A 44 -6.54 0.12 1.24
C ARG A 44 -6.36 -1.16 0.43
N PRO A 45 -7.35 -2.06 0.38
CA PRO A 45 -7.34 -3.17 -0.58
C PRO A 45 -7.25 -2.64 -2.01
N ALA A 46 -6.59 -3.40 -2.88
CA ALA A 46 -6.62 -3.20 -4.31
C ALA A 46 -7.87 -3.88 -4.91
N PHE A 47 -8.53 -3.20 -5.86
CA PHE A 47 -9.64 -3.77 -6.61
C PHE A 47 -9.21 -4.11 -8.05
N ASN A 48 -10.09 -4.74 -8.83
CA ASN A 48 -9.78 -5.15 -10.20
C ASN A 48 -9.25 -4.00 -11.08
N GLY A 49 -9.81 -2.79 -10.93
CA GLY A 49 -9.31 -1.60 -11.65
C GLY A 49 -7.86 -1.25 -11.27
N ASP A 50 -7.49 -1.37 -9.99
CA ASP A 50 -6.12 -1.15 -9.54
C ASP A 50 -5.16 -2.21 -10.10
N ILE A 51 -5.58 -3.47 -10.15
CA ILE A 51 -4.78 -4.54 -10.74
C ILE A 51 -4.56 -4.28 -12.24
N GLY A 52 -5.58 -3.77 -12.94
CA GLY A 52 -5.46 -3.32 -14.33
C GLY A 52 -4.40 -2.24 -14.53
N ILE A 53 -4.39 -1.23 -13.64
CA ILE A 53 -3.37 -0.16 -13.65
C ILE A 53 -1.96 -0.73 -13.39
N ILE A 54 -1.82 -1.66 -12.43
CA ILE A 54 -0.53 -2.31 -12.16
C ILE A 54 -0.06 -3.11 -13.37
N LYS A 55 -0.97 -3.83 -14.04
CA LYS A 55 -0.67 -4.56 -15.27
C LYS A 55 -0.18 -3.63 -16.37
N GLU A 56 -0.87 -2.51 -16.60
CA GLU A 56 -0.43 -1.48 -17.57
C GLU A 56 0.96 -0.94 -17.22
N ALA A 57 1.22 -0.68 -15.95
CA ALA A 57 2.52 -0.20 -15.46
C ALA A 57 3.66 -1.19 -15.75
N LEU A 58 3.42 -2.49 -15.54
CA LEU A 58 4.38 -3.56 -15.83
C LEU A 58 4.62 -3.72 -17.33
N LEU A 59 3.55 -3.72 -18.13
CA LEU A 59 3.64 -3.79 -19.60
C LEU A 59 4.41 -2.58 -20.16
N THR A 60 4.16 -1.37 -19.64
CA THR A 60 4.87 -0.17 -20.06
C THR A 60 6.37 -0.26 -19.76
N GLU A 61 6.74 -0.82 -18.61
CA GLU A 61 8.12 -0.88 -18.18
C GLU A 61 8.89 -2.02 -18.88
N PHE A 62 8.33 -3.23 -18.90
CA PHE A 62 9.03 -4.47 -19.30
C PHE A 62 8.47 -5.15 -20.56
N GLY A 63 7.36 -4.67 -21.12
CA GLY A 63 6.68 -5.32 -22.25
C GLY A 63 5.96 -6.63 -21.89
N THR A 64 5.91 -6.98 -20.61
CA THR A 64 5.27 -8.20 -20.09
C THR A 64 4.68 -7.95 -18.70
N ASP A 65 3.67 -8.73 -18.32
CA ASP A 65 3.03 -8.69 -17.01
C ASP A 65 3.41 -9.89 -16.12
N ILE A 66 4.46 -10.64 -16.48
CA ILE A 66 4.88 -11.86 -15.74
C ILE A 66 5.11 -11.61 -14.24
N LEU A 67 5.58 -10.41 -13.88
CA LEU A 67 5.77 -10.00 -12.49
C LEU A 67 4.46 -9.91 -11.69
N LEU A 68 3.31 -9.76 -12.34
CA LEU A 68 2.01 -9.74 -11.65
C LEU A 68 1.76 -11.08 -10.95
N LYS A 69 2.02 -12.20 -11.65
CA LYS A 69 1.93 -13.54 -11.10
C LYS A 69 3.07 -13.84 -10.12
N GLU A 70 4.31 -13.51 -10.49
CA GLU A 70 5.49 -13.78 -9.66
C GLU A 70 5.41 -13.07 -8.30
N LEU A 71 4.89 -11.85 -8.28
CA LEU A 71 4.76 -11.06 -7.07
C LEU A 71 3.46 -11.31 -6.31
N ASN A 72 2.65 -12.29 -6.75
CA ASN A 72 1.35 -12.65 -6.18
C ASN A 72 0.40 -11.43 -6.07
N ILE A 73 0.42 -10.56 -7.08
CA ILE A 73 -0.42 -9.36 -7.14
C ILE A 73 -1.81 -9.77 -7.63
N ALA A 74 -2.76 -9.84 -6.71
CA ALA A 74 -4.17 -10.14 -6.94
C ALA A 74 -5.06 -9.30 -6.02
N PRO A 75 -6.34 -9.06 -6.36
CA PRO A 75 -7.25 -8.21 -5.56
C PRO A 75 -7.32 -8.62 -4.08
N GLU A 76 -7.35 -9.91 -3.78
CA GLU A 76 -7.53 -10.45 -2.42
C GLU A 76 -6.25 -10.40 -1.58
N ALA A 77 -5.09 -10.22 -2.22
CA ALA A 77 -3.78 -10.29 -1.58
C ALA A 77 -3.03 -8.95 -1.57
N THR A 78 -3.57 -7.93 -2.25
CA THR A 78 -2.86 -6.69 -2.54
C THR A 78 -3.47 -5.50 -1.80
N PHE A 79 -2.62 -4.72 -1.17
CA PHE A 79 -2.95 -3.45 -0.55
C PHE A 79 -2.14 -2.33 -1.17
N LEU A 80 -2.72 -1.15 -1.25
CA LEU A 80 -2.10 0.04 -1.80
C LEU A 80 -1.90 1.09 -0.73
N ASN A 81 -0.73 1.73 -0.74
CA ASN A 81 -0.40 2.84 0.15
C ASN A 81 0.08 4.03 -0.68
N LYS A 82 -0.62 5.17 -0.57
CA LYS A 82 -0.28 6.38 -1.34
C LYS A 82 1.10 6.89 -0.93
N VAL A 83 1.87 7.32 -1.92
CA VAL A 83 3.23 7.87 -1.75
C VAL A 83 3.27 9.27 -2.36
N PRO A 84 3.91 10.26 -1.71
CA PRO A 84 4.15 11.55 -2.35
C PRO A 84 4.91 11.41 -3.66
N HIS A 85 4.35 11.97 -4.72
CA HIS A 85 4.95 12.07 -6.04
C HIS A 85 4.41 13.32 -6.73
N TYR A 86 4.95 13.69 -7.90
CA TYR A 86 4.46 14.88 -8.61
C TYR A 86 3.01 14.72 -9.10
N ASP A 87 2.54 13.48 -9.25
CA ASP A 87 1.16 13.09 -9.57
C ASP A 87 0.79 11.85 -8.74
N ASP A 88 0.14 10.82 -9.29
CA ASP A 88 -0.24 9.63 -8.54
C ASP A 88 0.91 8.61 -8.43
N MET A 89 1.13 8.10 -7.22
CA MET A 89 2.06 7.02 -6.94
C MET A 89 1.59 6.21 -5.74
N LYS A 90 1.65 4.88 -5.85
CA LYS A 90 1.26 3.97 -4.77
C LYS A 90 2.27 2.85 -4.60
N ASN A 91 2.58 2.54 -3.35
CA ASN A 91 3.22 1.29 -2.96
C ASN A 91 2.23 0.15 -3.18
N VAL A 92 2.73 -0.97 -3.71
CA VAL A 92 2.02 -2.24 -3.79
C VAL A 92 2.51 -3.13 -2.65
N VAL A 93 1.62 -3.47 -1.74
CA VAL A 93 1.90 -4.29 -0.55
C VAL A 93 1.23 -5.65 -0.72
N VAL A 94 2.03 -6.72 -0.66
CA VAL A 94 1.56 -8.12 -0.72
C VAL A 94 2.24 -8.88 0.39
N GLY A 95 1.51 -9.70 1.15
CA GLY A 95 2.11 -10.47 2.25
C GLY A 95 2.82 -9.62 3.31
N GLY A 96 2.40 -8.37 3.47
CA GLY A 96 2.98 -7.42 4.41
C GLY A 96 4.37 -6.90 4.03
N ILE A 97 4.78 -7.05 2.76
CA ILE A 97 5.96 -6.38 2.20
C ILE A 97 5.56 -5.49 1.04
N ILE A 98 6.31 -4.40 0.82
CA ILE A 98 6.19 -3.64 -0.42
C ILE A 98 6.89 -4.46 -1.50
N VAL A 99 6.16 -4.87 -2.54
CA VAL A 99 6.71 -5.64 -3.68
C VAL A 99 7.15 -4.74 -4.82
N GLY A 100 6.67 -3.51 -4.86
CA GLY A 100 7.06 -2.49 -5.83
C GLY A 100 6.12 -1.30 -5.74
N ARG A 101 6.20 -0.42 -6.73
CA ARG A 101 5.37 0.80 -6.77
C ARG A 101 4.96 1.08 -8.22
N PHE A 102 3.76 1.59 -8.42
CA PHE A 102 3.38 2.17 -9.70
C PHE A 102 3.13 3.66 -9.55
N PHE A 103 3.36 4.41 -10.63
CA PHE A 103 3.13 5.85 -10.68
C PHE A 103 2.69 6.28 -12.08
N PHE A 104 1.93 7.37 -12.16
CA PHE A 104 1.55 7.95 -13.45
C PHE A 104 2.62 8.91 -13.95
N ASP A 105 3.02 8.76 -15.21
CA ASP A 105 3.98 9.66 -15.88
C ASP A 105 3.27 10.59 -16.86
N PRO A 106 3.01 11.87 -16.49
CA PRO A 106 2.27 12.82 -17.30
C PRO A 106 3.06 13.28 -18.53
N LYS A 107 4.36 12.99 -18.63
CA LYS A 107 5.13 13.30 -19.85
C LYS A 107 4.79 12.35 -20.99
N ILE A 108 4.52 11.09 -20.65
CA ILE A 108 4.20 10.04 -21.63
C ILE A 108 2.75 9.57 -21.52
N MET A 109 1.99 10.12 -20.57
CA MET A 109 0.60 9.78 -20.26
C MET A 109 0.39 8.27 -20.04
N LYS A 110 1.28 7.63 -19.28
CA LYS A 110 1.23 6.19 -19.00
C LYS A 110 1.50 5.88 -17.54
N TRP A 111 0.93 4.79 -17.07
CA TRP A 111 1.35 4.18 -15.81
C TRP A 111 2.70 3.49 -15.98
N ARG A 112 3.56 3.62 -14.97
CA ARG A 112 4.91 3.06 -14.96
C ARG A 112 5.19 2.31 -13.67
N TRP A 113 5.96 1.24 -13.76
CA TRP A 113 6.40 0.46 -12.61
C TRP A 113 7.76 0.94 -12.12
N ARG A 114 7.95 1.02 -10.80
CA ARG A 114 9.25 1.30 -10.17
C ARG A 114 9.65 0.11 -9.30
N LEU A 115 10.83 -0.44 -9.61
CA LEU A 115 11.40 -1.57 -8.90
C LEU A 115 11.78 -1.18 -7.46
N ASN A 116 11.74 -2.17 -6.58
CA ASN A 116 12.44 -2.18 -5.31
C ASN A 116 13.32 -3.45 -5.26
N ALA A 117 13.99 -3.71 -4.13
CA ALA A 117 14.83 -4.91 -4.00
C ALA A 117 14.07 -6.23 -4.31
N TYR A 118 12.80 -6.33 -3.92
CA TYR A 118 12.00 -7.54 -4.09
C TYR A 118 11.63 -7.78 -5.56
N SER A 119 11.00 -6.79 -6.21
CA SER A 119 10.68 -6.88 -7.64
C SER A 119 11.91 -6.86 -8.54
N ALA A 120 13.02 -6.28 -8.10
CA ALA A 120 14.27 -6.33 -8.85
C ALA A 120 14.84 -7.75 -8.92
N LYS A 121 14.75 -8.53 -7.84
CA LYS A 121 15.15 -9.95 -7.87
C LYS A 121 14.34 -10.73 -8.89
N ALA A 122 13.01 -10.62 -8.82
CA ALA A 122 12.12 -11.25 -9.80
C ALA A 122 12.42 -10.78 -11.24
N ALA A 123 12.67 -9.48 -11.44
CA ALA A 123 13.00 -8.95 -12.76
C ALA A 123 14.33 -9.50 -13.32
N ILE A 124 15.33 -9.76 -12.46
CA ILE A 124 16.58 -10.43 -12.86
C ILE A 124 16.30 -11.87 -13.27
N ASP A 125 15.54 -12.62 -12.46
CA ASP A 125 15.27 -14.05 -12.68
C ASP A 125 14.56 -14.29 -14.03
N TYR A 126 13.72 -13.35 -14.47
CA TYR A 126 13.05 -13.38 -15.78
C TYR A 126 13.78 -12.61 -16.89
N GLY A 127 14.98 -12.07 -16.65
CA GLY A 127 15.77 -11.36 -17.66
C GLY A 127 15.15 -10.04 -18.15
N LEU A 128 14.34 -9.38 -17.33
CA LEU A 128 13.58 -8.16 -17.70
C LEU A 128 14.40 -6.87 -17.59
N VAL A 129 15.59 -6.91 -16.99
CA VAL A 129 16.42 -5.74 -16.71
C VAL A 129 17.89 -6.03 -16.94
N LYS A 130 18.64 -5.00 -17.34
CA LYS A 130 20.10 -5.05 -17.39
C LYS A 130 20.68 -5.13 -15.98
N VAL A 131 21.72 -5.94 -15.81
CA VAL A 131 22.42 -6.13 -14.53
C VAL A 131 23.87 -5.66 -14.64
N PHE A 132 24.25 -4.74 -13.77
CA PHE A 132 25.63 -4.26 -13.64
C PHE A 132 26.28 -4.85 -12.39
N ARG A 133 27.49 -5.38 -12.52
CA ARG A 133 28.23 -5.95 -11.39
C ARG A 133 29.24 -4.95 -10.83
N ARG A 134 29.03 -4.50 -9.58
CA ARG A 134 29.88 -3.56 -8.84
C ARG A 134 29.77 -3.84 -7.34
N ASP A 135 30.88 -3.97 -6.62
CA ASP A 135 30.84 -4.20 -5.17
C ASP A 135 30.42 -2.97 -4.36
N ARG A 136 30.65 -1.78 -4.91
CA ARG A 136 30.26 -0.49 -4.33
C ARG A 136 29.86 0.46 -5.44
N VAL A 137 28.83 1.26 -5.18
CA VAL A 137 28.37 2.32 -6.08
C VAL A 137 27.96 3.56 -5.29
N LYS A 138 28.07 4.73 -5.92
CA LYS A 138 27.63 6.01 -5.36
C LYS A 138 26.33 6.48 -6.04
N PRO A 139 25.51 7.32 -5.37
CA PRO A 139 24.38 7.97 -6.03
C PRO A 139 24.84 8.74 -7.28
N LEU A 140 24.04 8.67 -8.35
CA LEU A 140 24.27 9.30 -9.66
C LEU A 140 25.48 8.79 -10.46
N GLU A 141 26.19 7.77 -9.96
CA GLU A 141 27.25 7.09 -10.69
C GLU A 141 26.74 6.53 -12.01
N VAL A 142 27.53 6.72 -13.08
CA VAL A 142 27.23 6.26 -14.43
C VAL A 142 27.71 4.83 -14.58
N LEU A 143 26.83 3.92 -15.03
CA LEU A 143 27.13 2.49 -15.13
C LEU A 143 27.40 2.03 -16.57
N GLY A 144 26.64 2.54 -17.53
CA GLY A 144 26.70 2.16 -18.93
C GLY A 144 25.65 2.89 -19.75
N ASP A 145 25.63 2.66 -21.06
CA ASP A 145 24.74 3.34 -21.99
C ASP A 145 23.35 2.66 -22.06
N SER A 146 22.35 3.43 -22.47
CA SER A 146 20.98 2.98 -22.69
C SER A 146 20.36 3.75 -23.84
N ASP A 147 19.65 3.05 -24.72
CA ASP A 147 18.94 3.64 -25.85
C ASP A 147 17.51 4.09 -25.48
N ARG A 148 17.05 3.77 -24.26
CA ARG A 148 15.68 4.02 -23.81
C ARG A 148 15.67 4.86 -22.54
N GLU A 149 15.29 6.12 -22.68
CA GLU A 149 15.14 7.03 -21.53
C GLU A 149 14.16 6.45 -20.50
N GLY A 150 14.58 6.47 -19.23
CA GLY A 150 13.78 5.94 -18.13
C GLY A 150 13.86 4.42 -17.92
N GLU A 151 14.58 3.67 -18.76
CA GLU A 151 14.83 2.23 -18.57
C GLU A 151 15.46 1.98 -17.18
N GLN A 152 15.01 0.93 -16.49
CA GLN A 152 15.54 0.53 -15.19
C GLN A 152 16.60 -0.57 -15.33
N ALA A 153 17.62 -0.50 -14.48
CA ALA A 153 18.66 -1.52 -14.35
C ALA A 153 18.97 -1.80 -12.88
N VAL A 154 19.55 -2.96 -12.62
CA VAL A 154 19.88 -3.42 -11.27
C VAL A 154 21.40 -3.51 -11.12
N VAL A 155 21.91 -3.16 -9.95
CA VAL A 155 23.32 -3.33 -9.60
C VAL A 155 23.46 -4.44 -8.57
N THR A 156 24.33 -5.40 -8.84
CA THR A 156 24.66 -6.50 -7.94
C THR A 156 26.12 -6.47 -7.50
N ASP A 157 26.40 -6.95 -6.29
CA ASP A 157 27.76 -7.17 -5.82
C ASP A 157 28.36 -8.48 -6.36
N SER A 158 29.63 -8.75 -6.03
CA SER A 158 30.30 -10.01 -6.37
C SER A 158 29.60 -11.27 -5.83
N LYS A 159 28.75 -11.16 -4.82
CA LYS A 159 27.99 -12.26 -4.22
C LYS A 159 26.57 -12.39 -4.79
N GLY A 160 26.20 -11.57 -5.78
CA GLY A 160 24.87 -11.56 -6.40
C GLY A 160 23.80 -10.82 -5.58
N ARG A 161 24.17 -10.11 -4.52
CA ARG A 161 23.21 -9.31 -3.74
C ARG A 161 22.89 -8.01 -4.47
N ILE A 162 21.62 -7.62 -4.45
CA ILE A 162 21.16 -6.38 -5.08
C ILE A 162 21.51 -5.20 -4.16
N ILE A 163 22.39 -4.31 -4.64
CA ILE A 163 22.89 -3.18 -3.85
C ILE A 163 22.36 -1.81 -4.33
N ALA A 164 21.86 -1.72 -5.57
CA ALA A 164 21.30 -0.48 -6.08
C ALA A 164 20.36 -0.69 -7.27
N LEU A 165 19.56 0.34 -7.54
CA LEU A 165 18.77 0.48 -8.76
C LEU A 165 19.25 1.70 -9.53
N ALA A 166 19.34 1.56 -10.85
CA ALA A 166 19.71 2.60 -11.78
C ALA A 166 18.59 2.88 -12.77
N ILE A 167 18.55 4.12 -13.25
CA ILE A 167 17.60 4.56 -14.27
C ILE A 167 18.38 5.24 -15.39
N ALA A 168 18.05 4.93 -16.64
CA ALA A 168 18.59 5.59 -17.81
C ALA A 168 18.13 7.05 -17.87
N LYS A 169 19.11 7.96 -17.92
CA LYS A 169 18.90 9.40 -18.14
C LYS A 169 19.96 9.95 -19.09
N LYS A 170 19.53 10.65 -20.14
CA LYS A 170 20.41 11.21 -21.18
C LYS A 170 21.30 10.13 -21.81
N GLY A 171 20.69 8.99 -22.15
CA GLY A 171 21.35 7.86 -22.78
C GLY A 171 22.27 7.02 -21.88
N LYS A 172 22.26 7.25 -20.55
CA LYS A 172 23.15 6.54 -19.61
C LYS A 172 22.42 6.08 -18.36
N PHE A 173 22.66 4.85 -17.92
CA PHE A 173 22.22 4.37 -16.62
C PHE A 173 22.94 5.10 -15.50
N ARG A 174 22.15 5.69 -14.60
CA ARG A 174 22.65 6.38 -13.41
C ARG A 174 22.02 5.78 -12.17
N VAL A 175 22.84 5.45 -11.18
CA VAL A 175 22.37 4.97 -9.88
C VAL A 175 21.43 5.99 -9.25
N GLN A 176 20.19 5.58 -8.92
CA GLN A 176 19.19 6.44 -8.29
C GLN A 176 18.94 6.06 -6.83
N THR A 177 18.90 4.75 -6.56
CA THR A 177 18.52 4.23 -5.24
C THR A 177 19.58 3.26 -4.77
N LEU A 178 20.21 3.55 -3.64
CA LEU A 178 21.01 2.56 -2.92
C LEU A 178 20.09 1.69 -2.09
N LEU A 179 20.33 0.39 -2.11
CA LEU A 179 19.56 -0.60 -1.40
C LEU A 179 20.44 -1.25 -0.35
N ASN A 180 19.90 -1.34 0.87
CA ASN A 180 20.43 -2.24 1.88
C ASN A 180 19.66 -3.54 1.70
N ASP A 181 20.34 -4.57 1.22
CA ASP A 181 19.78 -5.90 0.91
C ASP A 181 18.77 -6.35 1.99
N PRO A 182 17.45 -6.41 1.69
CA PRO A 182 16.49 -6.86 2.67
C PRO A 182 16.47 -8.38 2.84
N GLY A 183 17.23 -9.16 2.07
CA GLY A 183 17.42 -10.60 2.24
C GLY A 183 16.11 -11.41 2.35
N GLY A 184 15.70 -12.06 1.27
CA GLY A 184 14.81 -13.23 1.31
C GLY A 184 13.58 -13.12 2.20
N ILE A 185 12.72 -12.12 2.00
CA ILE A 185 11.40 -12.18 2.63
C ILE A 185 10.54 -13.13 1.80
N GLU A 186 10.26 -14.32 2.33
CA GLU A 186 9.34 -15.25 1.69
C GLU A 186 7.94 -14.63 1.60
N GLN A 187 7.37 -14.68 0.40
CA GLN A 187 5.97 -14.32 0.22
C GLN A 187 5.07 -15.35 0.86
N LEU A 188 4.12 -14.86 1.64
CA LEU A 188 3.05 -15.67 2.20
C LEU A 188 2.11 -16.08 1.07
N LYS A 189 2.03 -17.38 0.79
CA LYS A 189 1.15 -17.95 -0.26
C LYS A 189 -0.30 -18.14 0.18
N ARG A 190 -0.60 -17.93 1.47
CA ARG A 190 -1.96 -18.10 2.02
C ARG A 190 -2.87 -17.00 1.47
N LYS A 191 -4.02 -17.37 0.90
CA LYS A 191 -5.06 -16.39 0.54
C LYS A 191 -5.77 -15.90 1.79
N ALA A 192 -6.13 -14.61 1.81
CA ALA A 192 -6.98 -14.01 2.82
C ALA A 192 -8.20 -13.39 2.16
N SER A 193 -9.35 -13.51 2.80
CA SER A 193 -10.58 -12.85 2.38
C SER A 193 -10.78 -11.54 3.14
N PHE A 194 -11.70 -10.71 2.66
CA PHE A 194 -12.09 -9.49 3.39
C PHE A 194 -12.69 -9.81 4.77
N ASP A 195 -13.43 -10.91 4.89
CA ASP A 195 -13.96 -11.43 6.16
C ASP A 195 -12.83 -11.81 7.14
N ASP A 196 -11.72 -12.37 6.64
CA ASP A 196 -10.55 -12.64 7.48
C ASP A 196 -9.93 -11.35 8.03
N ILE A 197 -9.93 -10.26 7.26
CA ILE A 197 -9.44 -8.95 7.73
C ILE A 197 -10.30 -8.47 8.89
N ILE A 198 -11.63 -8.57 8.77
CA ILE A 198 -12.58 -8.19 9.82
C ILE A 198 -12.34 -9.03 11.07
N LYS A 199 -12.36 -10.36 10.94
CA LYS A 199 -12.17 -11.30 12.07
C LYS A 199 -10.83 -11.11 12.79
N CYS A 200 -9.76 -10.84 12.06
CA CYS A 200 -8.44 -10.64 12.68
C CYS A 200 -8.33 -9.29 13.41
N ASN A 201 -9.22 -8.34 13.12
CA ASN A 201 -9.27 -7.01 13.75
C ASN A 201 -10.53 -6.80 14.61
N ASP A 202 -11.27 -7.85 14.94
CA ASP A 202 -12.57 -7.76 15.64
C ASP A 202 -12.46 -6.97 16.96
N ASP A 203 -11.46 -7.27 17.79
CA ASP A 203 -11.25 -6.56 19.07
C ASP A 203 -11.01 -5.06 18.89
N TYR A 204 -10.25 -4.68 17.85
CA TYR A 204 -10.03 -3.29 17.51
C TYR A 204 -11.33 -2.59 17.11
N PHE A 205 -12.13 -3.24 16.24
CA PHE A 205 -13.40 -2.67 15.80
C PHE A 205 -14.41 -2.56 16.93
N ARG A 206 -14.57 -3.60 17.77
CA ARG A 206 -15.43 -3.56 18.96
C ARG A 206 -15.01 -2.44 19.92
N SER A 207 -13.72 -2.28 20.17
CA SER A 207 -13.20 -1.19 21.01
C SER A 207 -13.48 0.19 20.41
N LEU A 208 -13.40 0.34 19.09
CA LEU A 208 -13.72 1.59 18.42
C LEU A 208 -15.22 1.90 18.50
N ILE A 209 -16.07 0.93 18.17
CA ILE A 209 -17.53 1.03 18.22
C ILE A 209 -18.01 1.36 19.63
N SER A 210 -17.55 0.62 20.63
CA SER A 210 -17.94 0.83 22.04
C SER A 210 -17.57 2.23 22.54
N ARG A 211 -16.36 2.72 22.22
CA ARG A 211 -15.93 4.07 22.59
C ARG A 211 -16.75 5.15 21.88
N SER A 212 -17.07 4.95 20.60
CA SER A 212 -17.90 5.89 19.85
C SER A 212 -19.31 5.97 20.42
N ILE A 213 -19.94 4.83 20.72
CA ILE A 213 -21.27 4.77 21.34
C ILE A 213 -21.27 5.51 22.69
N GLN A 214 -20.29 5.19 23.56
CA GLN A 214 -20.16 5.84 24.86
C GLN A 214 -19.96 7.35 24.73
N HIS A 215 -19.13 7.78 23.77
CA HIS A 215 -18.89 9.20 23.52
C HIS A 215 -20.16 9.93 23.09
N LEU A 216 -20.93 9.36 22.15
CA LEU A 216 -22.18 9.94 21.68
C LEU A 216 -23.21 10.07 22.80
N ALA A 217 -23.38 9.02 23.62
CA ALA A 217 -24.31 9.04 24.75
C ALA A 217 -23.93 10.13 25.79
N LEU A 218 -22.67 10.18 26.22
CA LEU A 218 -22.19 11.18 27.18
C LEU A 218 -22.27 12.61 26.63
N PHE A 219 -21.95 12.79 25.35
CA PHE A 219 -21.99 14.10 24.73
C PHE A 219 -23.43 14.61 24.59
N SER A 220 -24.36 13.75 24.16
CA SER A 220 -25.78 14.09 24.06
C SER A 220 -26.38 14.45 25.42
N ASP A 221 -26.10 13.66 26.46
CA ASP A 221 -26.58 13.94 27.83
C ASP A 221 -26.00 15.25 28.41
N LYS A 222 -24.75 15.57 28.08
CA LYS A 222 -24.11 16.82 28.51
C LYS A 222 -24.69 18.05 27.80
N VAL A 223 -24.89 17.98 26.50
CA VAL A 223 -25.28 19.13 25.67
C VAL A 223 -26.79 19.38 25.71
N LYS A 224 -27.61 18.31 25.79
CA LYS A 224 -29.08 18.37 25.87
C LYS A 224 -29.75 19.19 24.76
N LEU A 225 -29.14 19.20 23.57
CA LEU A 225 -29.73 19.76 22.35
C LEU A 225 -30.23 18.63 21.44
N PRO A 226 -31.19 18.92 20.53
CA PRO A 226 -31.63 17.96 19.53
C PRO A 226 -30.44 17.39 18.74
N VAL A 227 -30.38 16.08 18.62
CA VAL A 227 -29.35 15.40 17.82
C VAL A 227 -29.79 15.43 16.37
N VAL A 228 -28.93 15.91 15.49
CA VAL A 228 -29.16 15.95 14.05
C VAL A 228 -28.05 15.14 13.36
N CYS A 229 -28.43 14.22 12.48
CA CYS A 229 -27.50 13.47 11.65
C CYS A 229 -27.64 13.93 10.20
N SER A 230 -26.60 14.55 9.65
CA SER A 230 -26.53 14.80 8.20
C SER A 230 -26.24 13.49 7.49
N PHE A 231 -27.16 13.07 6.62
CA PHE A 231 -27.11 11.79 5.92
C PHE A 231 -27.04 12.05 4.41
N SER A 232 -25.95 11.61 3.77
CA SER A 232 -25.74 11.84 2.33
C SER A 232 -25.96 10.59 1.47
N GLY A 233 -26.37 9.46 2.08
CA GLY A 233 -26.40 8.14 1.42
C GLY A 233 -25.08 7.37 1.50
N GLY A 234 -23.97 8.08 1.77
CA GLY A 234 -22.63 7.51 1.75
C GLY A 234 -22.27 6.70 3.00
N LYS A 235 -21.23 5.87 2.84
CA LYS A 235 -20.71 4.94 3.87
C LYS A 235 -20.44 5.61 5.23
N ASP A 236 -19.83 6.79 5.23
CA ASP A 236 -19.45 7.49 6.46
C ASP A 236 -20.69 7.99 7.21
N SER A 237 -21.64 8.57 6.47
CA SER A 237 -22.91 9.04 7.05
C SER A 237 -23.78 7.88 7.57
N LEU A 238 -23.72 6.72 6.90
CA LEU A 238 -24.39 5.50 7.37
C LEU A 238 -23.77 4.97 8.67
N VAL A 239 -22.44 4.94 8.78
CA VAL A 239 -21.77 4.52 10.02
C VAL A 239 -22.08 5.48 11.16
N ALA A 240 -22.06 6.79 10.91
CA ALA A 240 -22.40 7.80 11.91
C ALA A 240 -23.84 7.63 12.42
N LEU A 241 -24.81 7.46 11.51
CA LEU A 241 -26.21 7.20 11.87
C LEU A 241 -26.35 5.89 12.66
N HIS A 242 -25.71 4.81 12.21
CA HIS A 242 -25.76 3.51 12.89
C HIS A 242 -25.24 3.59 14.32
N LEU A 243 -24.10 4.26 14.54
CA LEU A 243 -23.53 4.45 15.87
C LEU A 243 -24.42 5.31 16.79
N ALA A 244 -25.09 6.34 16.24
CA ALA A 244 -26.03 7.16 17.00
C ALA A 244 -27.25 6.34 17.46
N LEU A 245 -27.83 5.54 16.56
CA LEU A 245 -28.93 4.62 16.90
C LEU A 245 -28.50 3.58 17.94
N GLN A 246 -27.29 3.00 17.80
CA GLN A 246 -26.74 2.07 18.79
C GLN A 246 -26.48 2.71 20.16
N ALA A 247 -26.28 4.03 20.21
CA ALA A 247 -26.18 4.79 21.45
C ALA A 247 -27.53 5.11 22.10
N GLY A 248 -28.65 4.64 21.52
CA GLY A 248 -30.01 4.91 22.01
C GLY A 248 -30.47 6.34 21.71
N LEU A 249 -29.83 7.02 20.75
CA LEU A 249 -30.24 8.35 20.30
C LEU A 249 -31.26 8.25 19.17
N GLU A 250 -32.14 9.23 19.08
CA GLU A 250 -33.13 9.39 18.01
C GLU A 250 -32.80 10.65 17.19
N PRO A 251 -31.76 10.61 16.34
CA PRO A 251 -31.35 11.78 15.59
C PRO A 251 -32.39 12.17 14.54
N THR A 252 -32.66 13.47 14.41
CA THR A 252 -33.35 14.00 13.22
C THR A 252 -32.43 13.85 12.01
N ILE A 253 -32.88 13.14 10.98
CA ILE A 253 -32.09 12.93 9.77
C ILE A 253 -32.26 14.13 8.85
N LEU A 254 -31.14 14.80 8.54
CA LEU A 254 -31.07 15.81 7.50
C LEU A 254 -30.46 15.17 6.25
N PHE A 255 -31.31 14.79 5.30
CA PHE A 255 -30.83 14.24 4.03
C PHE A 255 -30.18 15.33 3.18
N ASN A 256 -28.94 15.12 2.75
CA ASN A 256 -28.22 16.03 1.89
C ASN A 256 -27.77 15.28 0.63
N ASP A 257 -28.57 15.42 -0.43
CA ASP A 257 -28.26 14.82 -1.73
C ASP A 257 -27.14 15.63 -2.40
N THR A 258 -25.95 15.03 -2.46
CA THR A 258 -24.81 15.66 -3.15
C THR A 258 -24.88 15.50 -4.68
N GLY A 259 -25.83 14.71 -5.21
CA GLY A 259 -25.96 14.40 -6.64
C GLY A 259 -24.79 13.61 -7.23
N LEU A 260 -23.94 13.01 -6.37
CA LEU A 260 -22.68 12.36 -6.72
C LEU A 260 -22.66 10.85 -6.43
N GLU A 261 -23.67 10.32 -5.73
CA GLU A 261 -23.83 8.89 -5.45
C GLU A 261 -24.93 8.27 -6.31
#